data_AF-A0A6J7RTZ9-F1
#
_entry.id   AF-A0A6J7RTZ9-F1
#
_cell.length_a   1.000
_cell.length_b   1.000
_cell.length_c   1.000
_cell.angle_alpha   90.00
_cell.angle_beta   90.00
_cell.angle_gamma   90.00
#
_symmetry.space_group_name_H-M   'P 1'
#
loop_
_entity.id
_entity.type
_entity.pdbx_description
1 polymer ?
#
loop_
_entity_poly.entity_id
_entity_poly.type
_entity_poly.pdbx_seq_one_letter_code
_entity_poly.pdbx_strand_id
1 'polypeptide(L)'
;MVSVPTNRPDIRATHHGIADVIEEIARTYGYSRLPRRVLAWPQPGARNPRQSFRSQLRDVFIGNGSSEAWTSSLVGEGELEKLGLSESEITVSNPLTIDESRLRRSLIPGLVRSIGFNADRRQEDISLFEIGATFLHPDGEQAGRVARAGSLGSHDVHLPYEQECAVLLSAREDDDARSAVGIFHMVASALRLQDVRIRTAPSGTPELAGLHPTRSAVLRDQSTNEIVGALGEVDPSLVGELAPGAKEQRIAALVLFLDVLGDPHRCLRHDEIARTPSRFPSADLDFAFVVSDEIPSDAIEDALRLGAGDLLEDVHLFDVYRGTGVTEGARSLAYRVRLSSSTATLSDDDIGSARTSMISAAQSAGAILR
;
A
#
# COMPACT_ATOMS: atom_id res chain seq x y z
N MET A 1 51.16 34.92 6.79
CA MET A 1 51.24 33.96 5.68
C MET A 1 51.81 32.67 6.26
N VAL A 2 51.09 31.54 6.17
CA VAL A 2 51.52 30.25 6.73
C VAL A 2 52.25 29.48 5.62
N SER A 3 53.49 29.06 5.87
CA SER A 3 54.23 28.19 4.96
C SER A 3 54.07 26.74 5.43
N VAL A 4 53.53 25.89 4.57
CA VAL A 4 53.23 24.49 4.88
C VAL A 4 54.48 23.64 4.62
N PRO A 5 54.93 22.82 5.59
CA PRO A 5 56.08 21.96 5.37
C PRO A 5 55.75 20.83 4.39
N THR A 6 56.74 20.37 3.64
CA THR A 6 56.57 19.39 2.54
C THR A 6 56.09 18.01 3.00
N ASN A 7 56.16 17.71 4.30
CA ASN A 7 55.68 16.46 4.89
C ASN A 7 54.20 16.49 5.32
N ARG A 8 53.46 17.56 5.02
CA ARG A 8 52.03 17.72 5.32
C ARG A 8 51.20 17.73 4.03
N PRO A 9 51.00 16.56 3.39
CA PRO A 9 50.23 16.45 2.15
C PRO A 9 48.73 16.71 2.35
N ASP A 10 48.28 16.72 3.60
CA ASP A 10 46.91 16.95 4.04
C ASP A 10 46.52 18.44 4.09
N ILE A 11 47.50 19.36 4.13
CA ILE A 11 47.23 20.80 4.12
C ILE A 11 47.31 21.32 2.68
N ARG A 12 46.15 21.65 2.11
CA ARG A 12 46.03 22.02 0.70
C ARG A 12 46.41 23.47 0.44
N ALA A 13 46.79 23.78 -0.80
CA ALA A 13 46.95 25.16 -1.23
C ALA A 13 45.59 25.85 -1.43
N THR A 14 45.56 27.19 -1.36
CA THR A 14 44.38 28.04 -1.65
C THR A 14 43.24 27.94 -0.62
N HIS A 15 41.98 28.20 -1.03
CA HIS A 15 40.79 28.37 -0.20
C HIS A 15 40.48 27.20 0.74
N HIS A 16 40.77 25.96 0.33
CA HIS A 16 40.60 24.78 1.19
C HIS A 16 41.67 24.69 2.30
N GLY A 17 42.87 25.22 2.08
CA GLY A 17 43.97 25.20 3.06
C GLY A 17 43.70 26.02 4.32
N ILE A 18 42.80 26.99 4.26
CA ILE A 18 42.40 27.78 5.43
C ILE A 18 41.70 26.87 6.44
N ALA A 19 40.80 25.99 5.99
CA ALA A 19 40.11 25.04 6.85
C ALA A 19 41.10 24.01 7.45
N ASP A 20 42.03 23.51 6.65
CA ASP A 20 43.06 22.55 7.09
C ASP A 20 43.94 23.15 8.19
N VAL A 21 44.33 24.44 8.07
CA VAL A 21 45.09 25.15 9.12
C VAL A 21 44.23 25.43 10.36
N ILE A 22 42.95 25.79 10.20
CA ILE A 22 42.03 25.98 11.33
C ILE A 22 41.86 24.68 12.11
N GLU A 23 41.73 23.54 11.41
CA GLU A 23 41.68 22.22 12.04
C GLU A 23 42.94 21.95 12.85
N GLU A 24 44.13 22.21 12.31
CA GLU A 24 45.40 22.01 13.02
C GLU A 24 45.52 22.86 14.28
N ILE A 25 45.05 24.11 14.22
CA ILE A 25 44.97 25.00 15.38
C ILE A 25 44.00 24.42 16.41
N ALA A 26 42.80 24.02 16.00
CA ALA A 26 41.79 23.45 16.89
C ALA A 26 42.27 22.13 17.52
N ARG A 27 42.94 21.27 16.74
CA ARG A 27 43.45 19.96 17.17
C ARG A 27 44.57 20.12 18.20
N THR A 28 45.49 21.05 17.96
CA THR A 28 46.60 21.38 18.89
C THR A 28 46.09 22.08 20.15
N TYR A 29 45.12 22.99 20.00
CA TYR A 29 44.42 23.62 21.11
C TYR A 29 43.59 22.61 21.91
N GLY A 30 43.18 21.50 21.31
CA GLY A 30 42.39 20.44 21.95
C GLY A 30 40.90 20.75 21.90
N TYR A 31 40.13 19.88 21.24
CA TYR A 31 38.70 20.09 20.97
C TYR A 31 37.86 20.25 22.25
N SER A 32 38.24 19.59 23.34
CA SER A 32 37.56 19.71 24.64
C SER A 32 37.63 21.11 25.25
N ARG A 33 38.59 21.95 24.82
CA ARG A 33 38.76 23.33 25.29
C ARG A 33 37.97 24.35 24.46
N LEU A 34 37.34 23.93 23.37
CA LEU A 34 36.53 24.82 22.54
C LEU A 34 35.18 25.12 23.23
N PRO A 35 34.74 26.40 23.26
CA PRO A 35 33.46 26.75 23.84
C PRO A 35 32.31 26.12 23.06
N ARG A 36 31.36 25.50 23.76
CA ARG A 36 30.14 24.95 23.17
C ARG A 36 29.12 26.07 22.96
N ARG A 37 28.62 26.21 21.73
CA ARG A 37 27.50 27.10 21.40
C ARG A 37 26.42 26.30 20.69
N VAL A 38 25.19 26.35 21.20
CA VAL A 38 24.02 25.87 20.47
C VAL A 38 23.61 26.97 19.51
N LEU A 39 23.53 26.65 18.21
CA LEU A 39 23.01 27.57 17.23
C LEU A 39 21.50 27.70 17.44
N ALA A 40 21.01 28.93 17.61
CA ALA A 40 19.58 29.21 17.59
C ALA A 40 19.16 29.37 16.13
N TRP A 41 18.31 28.48 15.64
CA TRP A 41 17.67 28.64 14.33
C TRP A 41 16.30 29.30 14.53
N PRO A 42 15.97 30.38 13.79
CA PRO A 42 14.78 31.16 14.07
C PRO A 42 13.47 30.47 13.63
N GLN A 43 13.54 29.42 12.82
CA GLN A 43 12.37 28.73 12.31
C GLN A 43 12.25 27.32 12.90
N PRO A 44 11.10 26.96 13.49
CA PRO A 44 10.84 25.59 13.89
C PRO A 44 10.68 24.71 12.64
N GLY A 45 11.27 23.52 12.67
CA GLY A 45 11.00 22.50 11.66
C GLY A 45 9.59 21.95 11.79
N ALA A 46 9.00 21.53 10.68
CA ALA A 46 7.73 20.80 10.64
C ALA A 46 7.89 19.51 9.84
N ARG A 47 7.00 18.55 10.07
CA ARG A 47 6.92 17.34 9.25
C ARG A 47 6.39 17.72 7.87
N ASN A 48 7.02 17.23 6.81
CA ASN A 48 6.46 17.36 5.47
C ASN A 48 5.24 16.42 5.30
N PRO A 49 4.39 16.62 4.28
CA PRO A 49 3.20 15.79 4.07
C PRO A 49 3.49 14.28 4.03
N ARG A 50 4.57 13.86 3.35
CA ARG A 50 5.02 12.46 3.29
C ARG A 50 5.37 11.89 4.66
N GLN A 51 6.06 12.65 5.51
CA GLN A 51 6.41 12.25 6.88
C GLN A 51 5.17 12.13 7.78
N SER A 52 4.25 13.08 7.67
CA SER A 52 2.98 13.03 8.41
C SER A 52 2.13 11.84 7.99
N PHE A 53 2.03 11.59 6.68
CA PHE A 53 1.32 10.45 6.11
C PHE A 53 1.92 9.11 6.57
N ARG A 54 3.25 8.95 6.50
CA ARG A 54 3.95 7.76 7.02
C ARG A 54 3.71 7.54 8.51
N SER A 55 3.72 8.63 9.31
CA SER A 55 3.44 8.54 10.75
C SER A 55 2.01 8.06 10.99
N GLN A 56 1.03 8.65 10.30
CA GLN A 56 -0.38 8.27 10.43
C GLN A 56 -0.60 6.80 10.04
N LEU A 57 -0.04 6.34 8.93
CA LEU A 57 -0.15 4.94 8.49
C LEU A 57 0.49 3.99 9.51
N ARG A 58 1.65 4.34 10.06
CA ARG A 58 2.31 3.56 11.11
C ARG A 58 1.42 3.47 12.36
N ASP A 59 0.83 4.58 12.79
CA ASP A 59 -0.05 4.61 13.97
C ASP A 59 -1.29 3.73 13.77
N VAL A 60 -1.84 3.69 12.55
CA VAL A 60 -2.96 2.81 12.17
C VAL A 60 -2.56 1.33 12.25
N PHE A 61 -1.41 0.95 11.70
CA PHE A 61 -0.92 -0.43 11.79
C PHE A 61 -0.59 -0.87 13.22
N ILE A 62 0.00 0.01 14.02
CA ILE A 62 0.24 -0.25 15.45
C ILE A 62 -1.11 -0.39 16.18
N GLY A 63 -2.08 0.48 15.86
CA GLY A 63 -3.45 0.40 16.40
C GLY A 63 -4.18 -0.90 16.06
N ASN A 64 -3.85 -1.53 14.93
CA ASN A 64 -4.33 -2.87 14.55
C ASN A 64 -3.68 -4.01 15.37
N GLY A 65 -2.69 -3.70 16.22
CA GLY A 65 -1.90 -4.69 16.95
C GLY A 65 -0.79 -5.33 16.10
N SER A 66 -0.32 -4.66 15.05
CA SER A 66 0.79 -5.12 14.22
C SER A 66 2.11 -4.51 14.70
N SER A 67 3.21 -5.23 14.54
CA SER A 67 4.57 -4.78 14.91
C SER A 67 5.38 -4.38 13.68
N GLU A 68 6.15 -3.28 13.77
CA GLU A 68 7.03 -2.86 12.67
C GLU A 68 8.23 -3.81 12.57
N ALA A 69 8.47 -4.38 11.39
CA ALA A 69 9.61 -5.21 11.05
C ALA A 69 10.47 -4.49 9.99
N TRP A 70 11.78 -4.71 10.03
CA TRP A 70 12.72 -4.21 9.03
C TRP A 70 13.44 -5.39 8.38
N THR A 71 13.18 -5.62 7.10
CA THR A 71 13.75 -6.74 6.35
C THR A 71 14.88 -6.25 5.43
N SER A 72 15.74 -7.17 4.98
CA SER A 72 16.81 -6.81 4.06
C SER A 72 16.23 -6.24 2.75
N SER A 73 16.90 -5.23 2.21
CA SER A 73 16.62 -4.74 0.85
C SER A 73 17.27 -5.59 -0.23
N LEU A 74 18.16 -6.51 0.17
CA LEU A 74 18.84 -7.46 -0.69
C LEU A 74 18.21 -8.85 -0.53
N VAL A 75 18.05 -9.54 -1.64
CA VAL A 75 17.47 -10.89 -1.73
C VAL A 75 18.36 -11.79 -2.58
N GLY A 76 18.13 -13.10 -2.46
CA GLY A 76 18.88 -14.12 -3.16
C GLY A 76 18.46 -14.27 -4.62
N GLU A 77 19.31 -14.97 -5.38
CA GLU A 77 19.02 -15.35 -6.76
C GLU A 77 17.83 -16.31 -6.84
N GLY A 78 16.96 -16.15 -7.85
CA GLY A 78 15.75 -16.96 -8.04
C GLY A 78 14.58 -16.63 -7.11
N GLU A 79 14.74 -15.73 -6.13
CA GLU A 79 13.62 -15.31 -5.26
C GLU A 79 12.58 -14.48 -6.03
N LEU A 80 13.03 -13.58 -6.91
CA LEU A 80 12.14 -12.75 -7.71
C LEU A 80 11.44 -13.57 -8.81
N GLU A 81 12.09 -14.62 -9.34
CA GLU A 81 11.48 -15.57 -10.28
C GLU A 81 10.24 -16.25 -9.69
N LYS A 82 10.29 -16.64 -8.41
CA LYS A 82 9.16 -17.28 -7.70
C LYS A 82 7.96 -16.36 -7.53
N LEU A 83 8.19 -15.05 -7.51
CA LEU A 83 7.14 -14.04 -7.47
C LEU A 83 6.61 -13.69 -8.87
N GLY A 84 7.19 -14.23 -9.94
CA GLY A 84 6.92 -13.78 -11.32
C GLY A 84 7.45 -12.38 -11.61
N LEU A 85 8.47 -11.92 -10.86
CA LEU A 85 9.06 -10.58 -10.95
C LEU A 85 10.51 -10.60 -11.46
N SER A 86 10.93 -11.65 -12.17
CA SER A 86 12.29 -11.78 -12.70
C SER A 86 12.57 -10.91 -13.93
N GLU A 87 11.54 -10.34 -14.55
CA GLU A 87 11.74 -9.40 -15.64
C GLU A 87 12.39 -8.11 -15.09
N SER A 88 13.66 -7.91 -15.41
CA SER A 88 14.45 -6.72 -15.04
C SER A 88 14.87 -6.66 -13.56
N GLU A 89 15.58 -7.68 -13.07
CA GLU A 89 16.22 -7.67 -11.75
C GLU A 89 17.39 -6.68 -11.69
N ILE A 90 17.57 -6.01 -10.55
CA ILE A 90 18.73 -5.15 -10.32
C ILE A 90 19.75 -5.93 -9.48
N THR A 91 20.92 -6.18 -10.07
CA THR A 91 22.00 -6.96 -9.47
C THR A 91 23.08 -6.07 -8.86
N VAL A 92 23.50 -6.39 -7.63
CA VAL A 92 24.66 -5.77 -7.01
C VAL A 92 25.93 -6.36 -7.63
N SER A 93 26.88 -5.51 -8.05
CA SER A 93 28.10 -5.95 -8.74
C SER A 93 29.14 -6.61 -7.81
N ASN A 94 29.14 -6.25 -6.52
CA ASN A 94 30.06 -6.73 -5.50
C ASN A 94 29.32 -7.16 -4.21
N PRO A 95 28.41 -8.15 -4.28
CA PRO A 95 27.64 -8.55 -3.11
C PRO A 95 28.53 -9.23 -2.06
N LEU A 96 28.16 -9.08 -0.78
CA LEU A 96 28.85 -9.76 0.32
C LEU A 96 28.63 -11.28 0.28
N THR A 97 27.41 -11.70 -0.11
CA THR A 97 27.00 -13.11 -0.25
C THR A 97 26.08 -13.27 -1.47
N ILE A 98 25.98 -14.47 -2.04
CA ILE A 98 25.10 -14.75 -3.20
C ILE A 98 23.61 -14.60 -2.81
N ASP A 99 23.27 -14.91 -1.56
CA ASP A 99 21.92 -14.79 -1.00
C ASP A 99 21.48 -13.33 -0.79
N GLU A 100 22.36 -12.36 -1.04
CA GLU A 100 22.11 -10.92 -0.94
C GLU A 100 22.62 -10.17 -2.19
N SER A 101 22.32 -10.73 -3.38
CA SER A 101 22.88 -10.25 -4.65
C SER A 101 21.91 -9.45 -5.53
N ARG A 102 20.60 -9.46 -5.21
CA ARG A 102 19.55 -8.74 -5.96
C ARG A 102 18.83 -7.73 -5.08
N LEU A 103 18.39 -6.60 -5.63
CA LEU A 103 17.49 -5.68 -4.92
C LEU A 103 16.06 -6.21 -4.92
N ARG A 104 15.38 -6.10 -3.76
CA ARG A 104 13.99 -6.56 -3.61
C ARG A 104 13.00 -5.77 -4.49
N ARG A 105 12.03 -6.47 -5.07
CA ARG A 105 10.87 -5.88 -5.78
C ARG A 105 9.56 -5.95 -4.98
N SER A 106 9.56 -6.66 -3.87
CA SER A 106 8.43 -6.80 -2.95
C SER A 106 8.93 -6.87 -1.50
N LEU A 107 8.13 -6.39 -0.55
CA LEU A 107 8.40 -6.56 0.89
C LEU A 107 7.87 -7.91 1.42
N ILE A 108 7.00 -8.59 0.66
CA ILE A 108 6.33 -9.82 1.08
C ILE A 108 7.33 -10.92 1.49
N PRO A 109 8.36 -11.28 0.68
CA PRO A 109 9.27 -12.38 1.05
C PRO A 109 10.00 -12.17 2.37
N GLY A 110 10.49 -10.95 2.63
CA GLY A 110 11.17 -10.61 3.86
C GLY A 110 10.26 -10.72 5.09
N LEU A 111 9.01 -10.27 4.95
CA LEU A 111 8.01 -10.36 6.01
C LEU A 111 7.55 -11.81 6.23
N VAL A 112 7.36 -12.60 5.18
CA VAL A 112 7.04 -14.04 5.27
C VAL A 112 8.15 -14.79 6.00
N ARG A 113 9.43 -14.57 5.64
CA ARG A 113 10.58 -15.13 6.40
C ARG A 113 10.56 -14.73 7.86
N SER A 114 10.20 -13.48 8.16
CA SER A 114 10.11 -12.98 9.54
C SER A 114 8.98 -13.65 10.32
N ILE A 115 7.83 -13.91 9.69
CA ILE A 115 6.76 -14.72 10.27
C ILE A 115 7.25 -16.14 10.53
N GLY A 116 7.86 -16.80 9.53
CA GLY A 116 8.42 -18.15 9.65
C GLY A 116 9.44 -18.29 10.78
N PHE A 117 10.36 -17.34 10.89
CA PHE A 117 11.35 -17.30 11.96
C PHE A 117 10.72 -17.32 13.36
N ASN A 118 9.57 -16.65 13.53
CA ASN A 118 8.86 -16.62 14.80
C ASN A 118 7.97 -17.87 14.99
N ALA A 119 7.34 -18.36 13.93
CA ALA A 119 6.59 -19.62 13.95
C ALA A 119 7.48 -20.81 14.38
N ASP A 120 8.72 -20.87 13.89
CA ASP A 120 9.74 -21.85 14.32
C ASP A 120 10.04 -21.78 15.83
N ARG A 121 9.71 -20.65 16.48
CA ARG A 121 9.86 -20.40 17.93
C ARG A 121 8.52 -20.50 18.67
N ARG A 122 7.50 -21.12 18.06
CA ARG A 122 6.15 -21.31 18.61
C ARG A 122 5.46 -19.98 18.92
N GLN A 123 5.74 -18.96 18.12
CA GLN A 123 5.01 -17.70 18.13
C GLN A 123 4.23 -17.63 16.83
N GLU A 124 2.97 -18.09 16.88
CA GLU A 124 2.14 -18.32 15.70
C GLU A 124 1.18 -17.16 15.42
N ASP A 125 0.70 -16.47 16.46
CA ASP A 125 -0.20 -15.32 16.34
C ASP A 125 0.57 -14.00 16.16
N ILE A 126 0.92 -13.71 14.91
CA ILE A 126 1.81 -12.60 14.57
C ILE A 126 1.23 -11.73 13.46
N SER A 127 1.32 -10.42 13.67
CA SER A 127 1.04 -9.43 12.64
C SER A 127 2.23 -8.47 12.53
N LEU A 128 2.85 -8.43 11.35
CA LEU A 128 4.01 -7.60 11.05
C LEU A 128 3.70 -6.62 9.93
N PHE A 129 4.32 -5.45 9.98
CA PHE A 129 4.31 -4.53 8.84
C PHE A 129 5.69 -3.94 8.59
N GLU A 130 5.96 -3.55 7.35
CA GLU A 130 7.14 -2.78 6.98
C GLU A 130 6.74 -1.62 6.07
N ILE A 131 7.36 -0.45 6.27
CA ILE A 131 7.28 0.68 5.33
C ILE A 131 8.67 0.95 4.76
N GLY A 132 8.91 0.55 3.51
CA GLY A 132 10.23 0.57 2.89
C GLY A 132 10.18 0.70 1.38
N ALA A 133 11.36 0.86 0.77
CA ALA A 133 11.49 0.96 -0.68
C ALA A 133 11.56 -0.43 -1.34
N THR A 134 10.96 -0.53 -2.53
CA THR A 134 11.16 -1.58 -3.53
C THR A 134 11.77 -0.95 -4.77
N PHE A 135 12.52 -1.73 -5.55
CA PHE A 135 13.36 -1.19 -6.62
C PHE A 135 12.88 -1.70 -7.98
N LEU A 136 12.55 -0.78 -8.88
CA LEU A 136 12.18 -1.08 -10.26
C LEU A 136 13.32 -0.69 -11.19
N HIS A 137 13.53 -1.51 -12.23
CA HIS A 137 14.63 -1.33 -13.17
C HIS A 137 14.50 -0.01 -13.94
N PRO A 138 15.61 0.72 -14.17
CA PRO A 138 15.60 2.00 -14.87
C PRO A 138 15.08 1.94 -16.32
N ASP A 139 15.15 0.77 -16.97
CA ASP A 139 14.68 0.57 -18.35
C ASP A 139 13.15 0.39 -18.46
N GLY A 140 12.42 0.44 -17.34
CA GLY A 140 10.97 0.34 -17.32
C GLY A 140 10.24 1.62 -17.78
N GLU A 141 8.90 1.56 -17.84
CA GLU A 141 8.06 2.70 -18.24
C GLU A 141 8.11 3.87 -17.23
N GLN A 142 8.47 3.61 -15.98
CA GLN A 142 8.58 4.62 -14.94
C GLN A 142 9.93 5.32 -15.01
N ALA A 143 9.89 6.65 -15.15
CA ALA A 143 11.10 7.47 -15.25
C ALA A 143 11.95 7.36 -13.96
N GLY A 144 13.05 6.62 -14.04
CA GLY A 144 14.11 6.65 -13.04
C GLY A 144 14.78 8.02 -12.96
N ARG A 145 15.36 8.36 -11.80
CA ARG A 145 16.14 9.59 -11.65
C ARG A 145 17.42 9.49 -12.48
N VAL A 146 17.77 10.54 -13.21
CA VAL A 146 19.08 10.63 -13.88
C VAL A 146 20.10 11.20 -12.90
N ALA A 147 21.22 10.49 -12.75
CA ALA A 147 22.37 10.94 -11.96
C ALA A 147 23.63 11.01 -12.82
N ARG A 148 24.60 11.82 -12.37
CA ARG A 148 25.93 11.90 -13.01
C ARG A 148 26.85 10.86 -12.40
N ALA A 149 27.45 10.03 -13.24
CA ALA A 149 28.39 8.98 -12.86
C ALA A 149 29.75 9.12 -13.57
N GLY A 150 30.72 8.33 -13.13
CA GLY A 150 32.10 8.36 -13.62
C GLY A 150 32.93 9.50 -13.02
N SER A 151 34.21 9.57 -13.40
CA SER A 151 35.11 10.65 -12.94
C SER A 151 34.51 12.01 -13.30
N LEU A 152 34.35 12.87 -12.28
CA LEU A 152 33.77 14.22 -12.38
C LEU A 152 32.34 14.27 -12.96
N GLY A 153 31.57 13.17 -12.91
CA GLY A 153 30.21 13.13 -13.46
C GLY A 153 30.17 13.24 -14.98
N SER A 154 31.08 12.53 -15.65
CA SER A 154 31.29 12.57 -17.10
C SER A 154 30.16 11.94 -17.92
N HIS A 155 29.31 11.11 -17.32
CA HIS A 155 28.21 10.44 -18.02
C HIS A 155 26.93 10.46 -17.21
N ASP A 156 25.78 10.42 -17.90
CA ASP A 156 24.47 10.27 -17.27
C ASP A 156 24.14 8.79 -17.07
N VAL A 157 23.56 8.47 -15.93
CA VAL A 157 23.10 7.12 -15.57
C VAL A 157 21.67 7.22 -15.05
N HIS A 158 20.81 6.35 -15.57
CA HIS A 158 19.47 6.16 -15.04
C HIS A 158 19.54 5.31 -13.78
N LEU A 159 19.08 5.86 -12.67
CA LEU A 159 18.98 5.15 -11.40
C LEU A 159 17.70 4.32 -11.36
N PRO A 160 17.70 3.20 -10.59
CA PRO A 160 16.47 2.50 -10.24
C PRO A 160 15.38 3.44 -9.72
N TYR A 161 14.14 3.13 -10.06
CA TYR A 161 13.01 3.80 -9.44
C TYR A 161 12.77 3.19 -8.05
N GLU A 162 12.91 4.01 -7.01
CA GLU A 162 12.63 3.65 -5.62
C GLU A 162 11.15 3.88 -5.36
N GLN A 163 10.36 2.80 -5.40
CA GLN A 163 8.94 2.85 -5.07
C GLN A 163 8.76 2.65 -3.57
N GLU A 164 8.12 3.60 -2.90
CA GLU A 164 7.84 3.48 -1.47
C GLU A 164 6.57 2.63 -1.26
N CYS A 165 6.70 1.53 -0.52
CA CYS A 165 5.60 0.62 -0.22
C CYS A 165 5.38 0.49 1.29
N ALA A 166 4.16 0.19 1.68
CA ALA A 166 3.85 -0.36 2.99
C ALA A 166 3.18 -1.71 2.83
N VAL A 167 3.69 -2.73 3.52
CA VAL A 167 3.11 -4.07 3.52
C VAL A 167 2.83 -4.48 4.95
N LEU A 168 1.62 -4.97 5.20
CA LEU A 168 1.21 -5.60 6.45
C LEU A 168 0.83 -7.04 6.16
N LEU A 169 1.45 -7.97 6.88
CA LEU A 169 1.11 -9.39 6.89
C LEU A 169 0.57 -9.78 8.27
N SER A 170 -0.57 -10.45 8.30
CA SER A 170 -1.23 -10.93 9.51
C SER A 170 -1.45 -12.42 9.43
N ALA A 171 -0.83 -13.15 10.35
CA ALA A 171 -0.87 -14.61 10.47
C ALA A 171 -1.53 -15.03 11.78
N ARG A 172 -2.57 -14.31 12.21
CA ARG A 172 -3.32 -14.66 13.42
C ARG A 172 -4.19 -15.89 13.18
N GLU A 173 -4.71 -16.48 14.26
CA GLU A 173 -5.71 -17.53 14.14
C GLU A 173 -6.92 -17.01 13.35
N ASP A 174 -7.43 -17.83 12.42
CA ASP A 174 -8.52 -17.51 11.48
C ASP A 174 -8.27 -16.37 10.47
N ASP A 175 -7.06 -15.82 10.39
CA ASP A 175 -6.77 -14.78 9.39
C ASP A 175 -6.90 -15.32 7.96
N ASP A 176 -7.54 -14.54 7.10
CA ASP A 176 -7.64 -14.83 5.68
C ASP A 176 -7.84 -13.58 4.82
N ALA A 177 -8.18 -13.75 3.54
CA ALA A 177 -8.42 -12.64 2.63
C ALA A 177 -9.46 -11.65 3.17
N ARG A 178 -10.44 -12.09 3.98
CA ARG A 178 -11.43 -11.19 4.61
C ARG A 178 -10.81 -10.35 5.72
N SER A 179 -9.84 -10.89 6.46
CA SER A 179 -9.03 -10.11 7.40
C SER A 179 -8.29 -8.99 6.67
N ALA A 180 -7.69 -9.28 5.50
CA ALA A 180 -7.01 -8.26 4.69
C ALA A 180 -7.98 -7.15 4.22
N VAL A 181 -9.20 -7.52 3.83
CA VAL A 181 -10.28 -6.56 3.51
C VAL A 181 -10.64 -5.69 4.71
N GLY A 182 -10.79 -6.28 5.90
CA GLY A 182 -11.05 -5.55 7.14
C GLY A 182 -9.94 -4.56 7.50
N ILE A 183 -8.69 -4.98 7.39
CA ILE A 183 -7.50 -4.13 7.62
C ILE A 183 -7.49 -2.98 6.60
N PHE A 184 -7.76 -3.25 5.33
CA PHE A 184 -7.88 -2.21 4.30
C PHE A 184 -8.98 -1.21 4.64
N HIS A 185 -10.19 -1.63 5.02
CA HIS A 185 -11.27 -0.69 5.36
C HIS A 185 -10.91 0.21 6.54
N MET A 186 -10.22 -0.32 7.54
CA MET A 186 -9.70 0.45 8.67
C MET A 186 -8.65 1.47 8.22
N VAL A 187 -7.72 1.09 7.35
CA VAL A 187 -6.74 2.01 6.75
C VAL A 187 -7.43 3.07 5.88
N ALA A 188 -8.38 2.67 5.04
CA ALA A 188 -9.10 3.56 4.14
C ALA A 188 -9.89 4.60 4.93
N SER A 189 -10.55 4.20 6.02
CA SER A 189 -11.24 5.10 6.93
C SER A 189 -10.27 6.07 7.61
N ALA A 190 -9.17 5.55 8.19
CA ALA A 190 -8.19 6.37 8.91
C ALA A 190 -7.47 7.39 8.00
N LEU A 191 -7.20 7.01 6.75
CA LEU A 191 -6.60 7.87 5.73
C LEU A 191 -7.63 8.69 4.94
N ARG A 192 -8.92 8.50 5.20
CA ARG A 192 -10.06 9.13 4.50
C ARG A 192 -10.05 8.92 2.99
N LEU A 193 -9.65 7.74 2.53
CA LEU A 193 -9.66 7.42 1.10
C LEU A 193 -11.11 7.47 0.58
N GLN A 194 -11.33 8.19 -0.51
CA GLN A 194 -12.67 8.41 -1.05
C GLN A 194 -13.05 7.35 -2.10
N ASP A 195 -12.21 7.23 -3.13
CA ASP A 195 -12.55 6.50 -4.36
C ASP A 195 -11.71 5.24 -4.56
N VAL A 196 -11.02 4.77 -3.52
CA VAL A 196 -10.29 3.50 -3.58
C VAL A 196 -11.26 2.34 -3.40
N ARG A 197 -11.25 1.42 -4.36
CA ARG A 197 -12.09 0.22 -4.35
C ARG A 197 -11.28 -1.04 -4.58
N ILE A 198 -11.80 -2.14 -4.06
CA ILE A 198 -11.28 -3.48 -4.28
C ILE A 198 -11.78 -3.94 -5.64
N ARG A 199 -10.86 -4.32 -6.54
CA ARG A 199 -11.16 -4.79 -7.89
C ARG A 199 -10.48 -6.13 -8.16
N THR A 200 -11.19 -7.03 -8.82
CA THR A 200 -10.59 -8.26 -9.33
C THR A 200 -9.57 -7.90 -10.41
N ALA A 201 -8.48 -8.64 -10.46
CA ALA A 201 -7.46 -8.52 -11.50
C ALA A 201 -7.09 -9.91 -12.05
N PRO A 202 -6.67 -10.00 -13.31
CA PRO A 202 -6.23 -11.27 -13.89
C PRO A 202 -5.08 -11.90 -13.10
N SER A 203 -4.99 -13.23 -13.13
CA SER A 203 -3.83 -13.94 -12.60
C SER A 203 -2.55 -13.48 -13.32
N GLY A 204 -1.49 -13.22 -12.57
CA GLY A 204 -0.21 -12.73 -13.12
C GLY A 204 -0.07 -11.21 -13.19
N THR A 205 -1.05 -10.44 -12.69
CA THR A 205 -0.87 -9.00 -12.47
C THR A 205 0.32 -8.75 -11.52
N PRO A 206 1.33 -7.94 -11.90
CA PRO A 206 2.56 -7.74 -11.12
C PRO A 206 2.33 -7.25 -9.69
N GLU A 207 1.30 -6.43 -9.46
CA GLU A 207 0.93 -5.89 -8.16
C GLU A 207 0.38 -6.97 -7.20
N LEU A 208 -0.02 -8.13 -7.72
CA LEU A 208 -0.45 -9.30 -6.95
C LEU A 208 0.67 -10.31 -6.71
N ALA A 209 1.91 -10.01 -7.12
CA ALA A 209 3.05 -10.91 -6.98
C ALA A 209 3.27 -11.36 -5.53
N GLY A 210 3.29 -12.68 -5.31
CA GLY A 210 3.40 -13.31 -3.99
C GLY A 210 2.08 -13.50 -3.25
N LEU A 211 0.96 -13.07 -3.84
CA LEU A 211 -0.39 -13.30 -3.30
C LEU A 211 -1.09 -14.45 -4.03
N HIS A 212 -2.08 -15.05 -3.37
CA HIS A 212 -2.83 -16.19 -3.87
C HIS A 212 -3.68 -15.79 -5.10
N PRO A 213 -3.65 -16.56 -6.22
CA PRO A 213 -4.27 -16.16 -7.49
C PRO A 213 -5.77 -15.87 -7.46
N THR A 214 -6.53 -16.60 -6.64
CA THR A 214 -8.01 -16.47 -6.58
C THR A 214 -8.53 -15.84 -5.28
N ARG A 215 -7.64 -15.46 -4.36
CA ARG A 215 -8.01 -14.91 -3.03
C ARG A 215 -7.33 -13.55 -2.80
N SER A 216 -7.15 -12.83 -3.90
CA SER A 216 -6.47 -11.55 -3.91
C SER A 216 -7.12 -10.61 -4.90
N ALA A 217 -6.96 -9.33 -4.65
CA ALA A 217 -7.56 -8.25 -5.43
C ALA A 217 -6.64 -7.03 -5.38
N VAL A 218 -6.76 -6.17 -6.40
CA VAL A 218 -6.06 -4.90 -6.42
C VAL A 218 -6.91 -3.82 -5.76
N LEU A 219 -6.23 -2.84 -5.16
CA LEU A 219 -6.83 -1.61 -4.70
C LEU A 219 -6.66 -0.58 -5.82
N ARG A 220 -7.76 -0.07 -6.34
CA ARG A 220 -7.77 0.84 -7.48
C ARG A 220 -8.52 2.12 -7.14
N ASP A 221 -7.91 3.26 -7.44
CA ASP A 221 -8.57 4.55 -7.35
C ASP A 221 -9.51 4.72 -8.55
N GLN A 222 -10.80 4.94 -8.31
CA GLN A 222 -11.79 5.06 -9.39
C GLN A 222 -11.63 6.36 -10.20
N SER A 223 -11.07 7.41 -9.61
CA SER A 223 -10.94 8.72 -10.26
C SER A 223 -9.79 8.75 -11.26
N THR A 224 -8.67 8.11 -10.93
CA THR A 224 -7.47 8.05 -11.77
C THR A 224 -7.30 6.72 -12.50
N ASN A 225 -8.05 5.68 -12.10
CA ASN A 225 -7.90 4.30 -12.56
C ASN A 225 -6.53 3.67 -12.22
N GLU A 226 -5.73 4.33 -11.35
CA GLU A 226 -4.42 3.84 -10.92
C GLU A 226 -4.55 2.76 -9.84
N ILE A 227 -3.65 1.77 -9.87
CA ILE A 227 -3.53 0.78 -8.79
C ILE A 227 -2.73 1.41 -7.65
N VAL A 228 -3.34 1.47 -6.46
CA VAL A 228 -2.75 2.06 -5.25
C VAL A 228 -2.27 1.00 -4.26
N GLY A 229 -2.52 -0.28 -4.55
CA GLY A 229 -2.12 -1.39 -3.70
C GLY A 229 -2.76 -2.71 -4.10
N ALA A 230 -2.63 -3.69 -3.22
CA ALA A 230 -3.22 -5.01 -3.35
C ALA A 230 -3.57 -5.57 -1.97
N LEU A 231 -4.51 -6.52 -1.92
CA LEU A 231 -4.83 -7.26 -0.70
C LEU A 231 -5.20 -8.70 -1.03
N GLY A 232 -5.12 -9.58 -0.03
CA GLY A 232 -5.51 -10.98 -0.19
C GLY A 232 -4.85 -11.90 0.82
N GLU A 233 -4.61 -13.14 0.39
CA GLU A 233 -3.77 -14.11 1.11
C GLU A 233 -2.39 -14.19 0.43
N VAL A 234 -1.33 -14.39 1.21
CA VAL A 234 -0.03 -14.79 0.66
C VAL A 234 -0.16 -16.17 0.01
N ASP A 235 0.53 -16.38 -1.12
CA ASP A 235 0.50 -17.68 -1.80
C ASP A 235 1.07 -18.80 -0.89
N PRO A 236 0.32 -19.89 -0.64
CA PRO A 236 0.77 -20.98 0.23
C PRO A 236 2.07 -21.65 -0.22
N SER A 237 2.36 -21.67 -1.53
CA SER A 237 3.62 -22.20 -2.05
C SER A 237 4.81 -21.33 -1.63
N LEU A 238 4.64 -20.01 -1.66
CA LEU A 238 5.63 -19.05 -1.18
C LEU A 238 5.86 -19.20 0.33
N VAL A 239 4.78 -19.36 1.11
CA VAL A 239 4.88 -19.59 2.57
C VAL A 239 5.59 -20.90 2.87
N GLY A 240 5.21 -22.00 2.20
CA GLY A 240 5.80 -23.31 2.41
C GLY A 240 7.31 -23.35 2.13
N GLU A 241 7.79 -22.52 1.20
CA GLU A 241 9.20 -22.43 0.87
C GLU A 241 9.99 -21.48 1.79
N LEU A 242 9.49 -20.25 1.99
CA LEU A 242 10.21 -19.21 2.73
C LEU A 242 10.01 -19.27 4.24
N ALA A 243 8.94 -19.91 4.69
CA ALA A 243 8.54 -20.01 6.09
C ALA A 243 7.95 -21.40 6.41
N PRO A 244 8.73 -22.49 6.35
CA PRO A 244 8.23 -23.85 6.58
C PRO A 244 7.50 -24.05 7.91
N GLY A 245 7.90 -23.31 8.96
CA GLY A 245 7.22 -23.32 10.27
C GLY A 245 5.82 -22.71 10.26
N ALA A 246 5.49 -21.88 9.26
CA ALA A 246 4.19 -21.22 9.10
C ALA A 246 3.36 -21.79 7.93
N LYS A 247 3.79 -22.90 7.31
CA LYS A 247 3.20 -23.43 6.06
C LYS A 247 1.70 -23.76 6.12
N GLU A 248 1.17 -24.07 7.30
CA GLU A 248 -0.25 -24.39 7.51
C GLU A 248 -1.07 -23.13 7.85
N GLN A 249 -0.41 -22.01 8.11
CA GLN A 249 -1.07 -20.75 8.44
C GLN A 249 -1.51 -20.03 7.17
N ARG A 250 -2.73 -19.48 7.21
CA ARG A 250 -3.18 -18.51 6.23
C ARG A 250 -2.67 -17.13 6.66
N ILE A 251 -2.07 -16.41 5.73
CA ILE A 251 -1.47 -15.10 6.00
C ILE A 251 -2.23 -14.06 5.19
N ALA A 252 -3.00 -13.21 5.87
CA ALA A 252 -3.65 -12.05 5.28
C ALA A 252 -2.59 -11.00 4.92
N ALA A 253 -2.72 -10.40 3.74
CA ALA A 253 -1.76 -9.43 3.21
C ALA A 253 -2.46 -8.15 2.75
N LEU A 254 -1.91 -7.01 3.14
CA LEU A 254 -2.23 -5.70 2.60
C LEU A 254 -0.95 -5.04 2.08
N VAL A 255 -0.94 -4.65 0.82
CA VAL A 255 0.14 -3.95 0.12
C VAL A 255 -0.37 -2.58 -0.30
N LEU A 256 0.36 -1.52 0.01
CA LEU A 256 0.03 -0.14 -0.33
C LEU A 256 1.20 0.54 -1.02
N PHE A 257 0.96 1.15 -2.19
CA PHE A 257 1.94 1.92 -2.94
C PHE A 257 1.88 3.38 -2.51
N LEU A 258 2.82 3.82 -1.68
CA LEU A 258 2.73 5.10 -0.98
C LEU A 258 3.01 6.30 -1.89
N ASP A 259 3.70 6.13 -3.02
CA ASP A 259 3.93 7.20 -3.98
C ASP A 259 2.63 7.66 -4.68
N VAL A 260 1.67 6.75 -4.85
CA VAL A 260 0.34 7.06 -5.38
C VAL A 260 -0.59 7.41 -4.24
N LEU A 261 -0.64 6.55 -3.23
CA LEU A 261 -1.59 6.68 -2.12
C LEU A 261 -1.34 7.97 -1.32
N GLY A 262 -0.08 8.34 -1.09
CA GLY A 262 0.31 9.52 -0.31
C GLY A 262 0.21 10.85 -1.07
N ASP A 263 -0.04 10.83 -2.39
CA ASP A 263 -0.21 12.03 -3.19
C ASP A 263 -1.70 12.42 -3.28
N PRO A 264 -2.11 13.56 -2.68
CA PRO A 264 -3.51 14.00 -2.68
C PRO A 264 -4.04 14.37 -4.08
N HIS A 265 -3.16 14.54 -5.08
CA HIS A 265 -3.57 14.77 -6.46
C HIS A 265 -3.83 13.48 -7.24
N ARG A 266 -3.29 12.35 -6.77
CA ARG A 266 -3.44 11.03 -7.42
C ARG A 266 -4.44 10.13 -6.71
N CYS A 267 -4.64 10.34 -5.41
CA CYS A 267 -5.62 9.62 -4.62
C CYS A 267 -6.41 10.58 -3.72
N LEU A 268 -7.70 10.74 -4.02
CA LEU A 268 -8.55 11.74 -3.37
C LEU A 268 -8.91 11.34 -1.93
N ARG A 269 -9.09 12.35 -1.09
CA ARG A 269 -9.50 12.21 0.30
C ARG A 269 -10.85 12.85 0.54
N HIS A 270 -11.68 12.21 1.37
CA HIS A 270 -12.83 12.88 1.94
C HIS A 270 -12.39 14.16 2.66
N ASP A 271 -13.16 15.23 2.44
CA ASP A 271 -12.94 16.51 3.09
C ASP A 271 -13.04 16.36 4.61
N GLU A 272 -12.30 17.20 5.34
CA GLU A 272 -12.48 17.37 6.79
C GLU A 272 -13.61 18.37 7.10
N ILE A 273 -14.39 18.74 6.09
CA ILE A 273 -15.45 19.74 6.22
C ILE A 273 -16.64 19.05 6.88
N ALA A 274 -17.02 19.54 8.06
CA ALA A 274 -18.22 19.08 8.74
C ALA A 274 -19.46 19.35 7.87
N ARG A 275 -20.14 18.28 7.45
CA ARG A 275 -21.44 18.37 6.76
C ARG A 275 -22.55 18.27 7.80
N THR A 276 -23.59 19.09 7.64
CA THR A 276 -24.77 18.99 8.51
C THR A 276 -25.50 17.70 8.15
N PRO A 277 -25.73 16.77 9.10
CA PRO A 277 -26.52 15.58 8.84
C PRO A 277 -27.91 15.97 8.33
N SER A 278 -28.51 15.14 7.47
CA SER A 278 -29.88 15.39 7.05
C SER A 278 -30.81 15.43 8.26
N ARG A 279 -31.74 16.39 8.25
CA ARG A 279 -32.84 16.47 9.23
C ARG A 279 -34.06 15.67 8.79
N PHE A 280 -34.03 15.15 7.57
CA PHE A 280 -35.10 14.36 6.98
C PHE A 280 -34.78 12.87 7.15
N PRO A 281 -35.81 12.02 7.36
CA PRO A 281 -35.59 10.59 7.50
C PRO A 281 -35.02 9.98 6.22
N SER A 282 -34.13 9.00 6.37
CA SER A 282 -33.66 8.16 5.27
C SER A 282 -34.66 7.05 4.94
N ALA A 283 -34.53 6.47 3.75
CA ALA A 283 -35.26 5.27 3.34
C ALA A 283 -34.27 4.15 3.03
N ASP A 284 -34.43 2.99 3.68
CA ASP A 284 -33.59 1.82 3.44
C ASP A 284 -34.35 0.85 2.51
N LEU A 285 -33.68 0.42 1.43
CA LEU A 285 -34.18 -0.53 0.45
C LEU A 285 -33.29 -1.77 0.44
N ASP A 286 -33.89 -2.94 0.59
CA ASP A 286 -33.20 -4.21 0.48
C ASP A 286 -33.46 -4.84 -0.90
N PHE A 287 -32.39 -5.26 -1.56
CA PHE A 287 -32.43 -5.95 -2.85
C PHE A 287 -31.80 -7.32 -2.73
N ALA A 288 -32.40 -8.31 -3.38
CA ALA A 288 -31.81 -9.63 -3.55
C ALA A 288 -31.67 -9.93 -5.05
N PHE A 289 -30.43 -10.04 -5.53
CA PHE A 289 -30.14 -10.34 -6.93
C PHE A 289 -29.49 -11.71 -7.07
N VAL A 290 -30.00 -12.53 -7.98
CA VAL A 290 -29.33 -13.75 -8.44
C VAL A 290 -28.40 -13.38 -9.59
N VAL A 291 -27.11 -13.73 -9.45
CA VAL A 291 -26.05 -13.36 -10.40
C VAL A 291 -25.17 -14.58 -10.69
N SER A 292 -24.59 -14.65 -11.89
CA SER A 292 -23.57 -15.64 -12.24
C SER A 292 -22.36 -15.54 -11.31
N ASP A 293 -21.75 -16.66 -10.94
CA ASP A 293 -20.58 -16.65 -10.06
C ASP A 293 -19.37 -15.88 -10.64
N GLU A 294 -19.34 -15.73 -11.97
CA GLU A 294 -18.30 -14.99 -12.69
C GLU A 294 -18.43 -13.46 -12.55
N ILE A 295 -19.62 -12.94 -12.28
CA ILE A 295 -19.85 -11.49 -12.17
C ILE A 295 -19.38 -11.02 -10.80
N PRO A 296 -18.41 -10.11 -10.69
CA PRO A 296 -17.96 -9.58 -9.41
C PRO A 296 -19.08 -8.83 -8.66
N SER A 297 -19.15 -8.94 -7.33
CA SER A 297 -20.19 -8.27 -6.53
C SER A 297 -20.07 -6.74 -6.58
N ASP A 298 -18.87 -6.21 -6.74
CA ASP A 298 -18.65 -4.77 -6.89
C ASP A 298 -19.22 -4.21 -8.20
N ALA A 299 -19.35 -5.02 -9.26
CA ALA A 299 -20.03 -4.60 -10.48
C ALA A 299 -21.54 -4.34 -10.24
N ILE A 300 -22.17 -5.15 -9.38
CA ILE A 300 -23.56 -4.96 -8.97
C ILE A 300 -23.68 -3.75 -8.03
N GLU A 301 -22.74 -3.58 -7.11
CA GLU A 301 -22.69 -2.39 -6.26
C GLU A 301 -22.56 -1.11 -7.09
N ASP A 302 -21.63 -1.05 -8.04
CA ASP A 302 -21.45 0.09 -8.94
C ASP A 302 -22.74 0.39 -9.74
N ALA A 303 -23.44 -0.65 -10.21
CA ALA A 303 -24.73 -0.49 -10.89
C ALA A 303 -25.82 0.09 -9.98
N LEU A 304 -25.88 -0.34 -8.72
CA LEU A 304 -26.80 0.22 -7.73
C LEU A 304 -26.46 1.68 -7.41
N ARG A 305 -25.17 2.01 -7.25
CA ARG A 305 -24.74 3.40 -7.04
C ARG A 305 -25.16 4.30 -8.19
N LEU A 306 -24.94 3.84 -9.43
CA LEU A 306 -25.36 4.57 -10.63
C LEU A 306 -26.87 4.76 -10.70
N GLY A 307 -27.65 3.72 -10.39
CA GLY A 307 -29.11 3.77 -10.43
C GLY A 307 -29.74 4.62 -9.32
N ALA A 308 -29.11 4.68 -8.14
CA ALA A 308 -29.56 5.51 -7.02
C ALA A 308 -29.26 7.01 -7.23
N GLY A 309 -28.16 7.33 -7.94
CA GLY A 309 -27.77 8.71 -8.24
C GLY A 309 -27.51 9.54 -6.98
N ASP A 310 -27.89 10.81 -7.02
CA ASP A 310 -27.63 11.79 -5.95
C ASP A 310 -28.35 11.47 -4.63
N LEU A 311 -29.34 10.57 -4.64
CA LEU A 311 -30.06 10.15 -3.45
C LEU A 311 -29.31 9.10 -2.63
N LEU A 312 -28.24 8.50 -3.17
CA LEU A 312 -27.49 7.47 -2.50
C LEU A 312 -26.73 8.04 -1.29
N GLU A 313 -27.05 7.54 -0.11
CA GLU A 313 -26.23 7.77 1.09
C GLU A 313 -25.24 6.64 1.32
N ASP A 314 -25.70 5.39 1.22
CA ASP A 314 -24.88 4.21 1.44
C ASP A 314 -25.39 3.01 0.64
N VAL A 315 -24.47 2.11 0.28
CA VAL A 315 -24.80 0.79 -0.24
C VAL A 315 -23.77 -0.21 0.27
N HIS A 316 -24.25 -1.33 0.81
CA HIS A 316 -23.38 -2.41 1.23
C HIS A 316 -24.03 -3.77 0.99
N LEU A 317 -23.18 -4.74 0.63
CA LEU A 317 -23.54 -6.16 0.55
C LEU A 317 -23.54 -6.74 1.97
N PHE A 318 -24.68 -7.28 2.41
CA PHE A 318 -24.81 -7.83 3.76
C PHE A 318 -25.00 -9.35 3.80
N ASP A 319 -25.38 -9.98 2.68
CA ASP A 319 -25.51 -11.44 2.60
C ASP A 319 -25.16 -11.99 1.21
N VAL A 320 -24.55 -13.17 1.20
CA VAL A 320 -24.19 -13.94 -0.01
C VAL A 320 -24.64 -15.38 0.18
N TYR A 321 -25.68 -15.77 -0.54
CA TYR A 321 -26.28 -17.10 -0.42
C TYR A 321 -26.02 -17.97 -1.64
N ARG A 322 -25.50 -19.18 -1.39
CA ARG A 322 -25.34 -20.27 -2.36
C ARG A 322 -26.00 -21.52 -1.77
N GLY A 323 -27.17 -21.88 -2.27
CA GLY A 323 -27.91 -23.01 -1.71
C GLY A 323 -29.19 -23.32 -2.48
N THR A 324 -30.06 -24.11 -1.86
CA THR A 324 -31.31 -24.58 -2.48
C THR A 324 -32.15 -23.39 -2.98
N GLY A 325 -32.60 -23.47 -4.23
CA GLY A 325 -33.36 -22.40 -4.89
C GLY A 325 -32.51 -21.31 -5.55
N VAL A 326 -31.20 -21.51 -5.68
CA VAL A 326 -30.33 -20.78 -6.60
C VAL A 326 -29.77 -21.80 -7.61
N THR A 327 -29.75 -21.44 -8.89
CA THR A 327 -29.21 -22.32 -9.95
C THR A 327 -27.72 -22.56 -9.74
N GLU A 328 -27.24 -23.74 -10.11
CA GLU A 328 -25.80 -24.05 -10.07
C GLU A 328 -25.01 -23.04 -10.92
N GLY A 329 -23.85 -22.59 -10.42
CA GLY A 329 -23.05 -21.53 -11.03
C GLY A 329 -23.58 -20.11 -10.81
N ALA A 330 -24.58 -19.93 -9.95
CA ALA A 330 -25.09 -18.62 -9.53
C ALA A 330 -25.12 -18.48 -8.01
N ARG A 331 -25.19 -17.23 -7.56
CA ARG A 331 -25.34 -16.86 -6.15
C ARG A 331 -26.38 -15.76 -5.99
N SER A 332 -27.00 -15.69 -4.81
CA SER A 332 -27.85 -14.57 -4.42
C SER A 332 -27.04 -13.57 -3.62
N LEU A 333 -27.06 -12.30 -4.03
CA LEU A 333 -26.42 -11.18 -3.35
C LEU A 333 -27.49 -10.28 -2.76
N ALA A 334 -27.43 -10.06 -1.44
CA ALA A 334 -28.35 -9.16 -0.74
C ALA A 334 -27.67 -7.83 -0.42
N TYR A 335 -28.21 -6.76 -0.98
CA TYR A 335 -27.73 -5.40 -0.77
C TYR A 335 -28.73 -4.60 0.03
N ARG A 336 -28.23 -3.77 0.95
CA ARG A 336 -28.99 -2.69 1.55
C ARG A 336 -28.53 -1.39 0.95
N VAL A 337 -29.46 -0.61 0.46
CA VAL A 337 -29.24 0.72 -0.09
C VAL A 337 -29.97 1.72 0.79
N ARG A 338 -29.24 2.70 1.32
CA ARG A 338 -29.82 3.83 2.04
C ARG A 338 -29.94 5.02 1.10
N LEU A 339 -31.15 5.54 0.98
CA LEU A 339 -31.45 6.76 0.27
C LEU A 339 -31.71 7.89 1.27
N SER A 340 -31.18 9.07 1.00
CA SER A 340 -31.51 10.28 1.75
C SER A 340 -31.45 11.54 0.90
N SER A 341 -32.10 12.59 1.40
CA SER A 341 -32.02 13.92 0.83
C SER A 341 -31.73 14.92 1.94
N SER A 342 -30.91 15.93 1.63
CA SER A 342 -30.58 17.03 2.54
C SER A 342 -31.61 18.18 2.48
N THR A 343 -32.54 18.14 1.53
CA THR A 343 -33.45 19.26 1.22
C THR A 343 -34.91 18.96 1.55
N ALA A 344 -35.34 17.70 1.50
CA ALA A 344 -36.71 17.29 1.78
C ALA A 344 -36.81 15.82 2.21
N THR A 345 -37.95 15.44 2.78
CA THR A 345 -38.34 14.03 2.96
C THR A 345 -38.60 13.39 1.61
N LEU A 346 -38.07 12.19 1.37
CA LEU A 346 -38.30 11.44 0.15
C LEU A 346 -39.77 11.02 0.05
N SER A 347 -40.39 11.26 -1.11
CA SER A 347 -41.73 10.77 -1.40
C SER A 347 -41.71 9.32 -1.89
N ASP A 348 -42.86 8.64 -1.85
CA ASP A 348 -42.99 7.28 -2.40
C ASP A 348 -42.62 7.22 -3.90
N ASP A 349 -42.90 8.30 -4.65
CA ASP A 349 -42.57 8.40 -6.07
C ASP A 349 -41.05 8.53 -6.29
N ASP A 350 -40.34 9.28 -5.43
CA ASP A 350 -38.88 9.41 -5.49
C ASP A 350 -38.21 8.05 -5.22
N ILE A 351 -38.66 7.37 -4.16
CA ILE A 351 -38.17 6.04 -3.76
C ILE A 351 -38.48 5.01 -4.85
N GLY A 352 -39.70 5.01 -5.40
CA GLY A 352 -40.12 4.11 -6.47
C GLY A 352 -39.33 4.30 -7.76
N SER A 353 -39.04 5.56 -8.11
CA SER A 353 -38.22 5.90 -9.28
C SER A 353 -36.77 5.44 -9.10
N ALA A 354 -36.14 5.75 -7.96
CA ALA A 354 -34.78 5.30 -7.63
C ALA A 354 -34.67 3.77 -7.61
N ARG A 355 -35.65 3.08 -7.01
CA ARG A 355 -35.74 1.62 -7.00
C ARG A 355 -35.78 1.03 -8.41
N THR A 356 -36.60 1.59 -9.28
CA THR A 356 -36.74 1.11 -10.67
C THR A 356 -35.45 1.31 -11.45
N SER A 357 -34.81 2.47 -11.30
CA SER A 357 -33.50 2.78 -11.91
C SER A 357 -32.40 1.81 -11.44
N MET A 358 -32.33 1.55 -10.13
CA MET A 358 -31.38 0.58 -9.56
C MET A 358 -31.59 -0.84 -10.09
N ILE A 359 -32.84 -1.32 -10.17
CA ILE A 359 -33.15 -2.65 -10.70
C ILE A 359 -32.73 -2.74 -12.18
N SER A 360 -33.04 -1.72 -12.98
CA SER A 360 -32.68 -1.67 -14.40
C SER A 360 -31.15 -1.67 -14.61
N ALA A 361 -30.43 -0.90 -13.80
CA ALA A 361 -28.96 -0.86 -13.84
C ALA A 361 -28.35 -2.21 -13.45
N ALA A 362 -28.83 -2.83 -12.36
CA ALA A 362 -28.38 -4.16 -11.93
C ALA A 362 -28.68 -5.23 -13.00
N GLN A 363 -29.85 -5.19 -13.64
CA GLN A 363 -30.20 -6.08 -14.75
C GLN A 363 -29.27 -5.93 -15.95
N SER A 364 -28.89 -4.69 -16.27
CA SER A 364 -27.90 -4.41 -17.32
C SER A 364 -26.52 -4.96 -16.98
N ALA A 365 -26.19 -5.08 -15.69
CA ALA A 365 -24.97 -5.71 -15.17
C ALA A 365 -25.07 -7.24 -15.03
N GLY A 366 -26.18 -7.86 -15.48
CA GLY A 366 -26.37 -9.32 -15.46
C GLY A 366 -26.98 -9.88 -14.18
N ALA A 367 -27.54 -9.04 -13.31
CA ALA A 367 -28.28 -9.46 -12.12
C ALA A 367 -29.77 -9.67 -12.41
N ILE A 368 -30.39 -10.69 -11.80
CA ILE A 368 -31.84 -10.91 -11.87
C ILE A 368 -32.43 -10.71 -10.47
N LEU A 369 -33.39 -9.80 -10.33
CA LEU A 369 -34.08 -9.60 -9.06
C LEU A 369 -34.84 -10.87 -8.67
N ARG A 370 -34.65 -11.34 -7.43
CA ARG A 370 -35.25 -12.55 -6.89
C ARG A 370 -36.70 -12.35 -6.43
#